data_AF-A0A1Y6GDT4-F1
#
_entry.id   AF-A0A1Y6GDT4-F1
#
_cell.length_a   1.000
_cell.length_b   1.000
_cell.length_c   1.000
_cell.angle_alpha   90.00
_cell.angle_beta   90.00
_cell.angle_gamma   90.00
#
_symmetry.space_group_name_H-M   'P 1'
#
loop_
_entity.id
_entity.type
_entity.pdbx_description
1 polymer ?
#
loop_
_entity_poly.entity_id
_entity_poly.type
_entity_poly.pdbx_seq_one_letter_code
_entity_poly.pdbx_strand_id
1 'polypeptide(L)' 'MRLQMLNGLSIVTLTMTFGEKTIEVNNVLLDTGCAAIIFTQIF' A
#
# COMPACT_ATOMS: atom_id res chain seq x y z
N MET A 1 5.21 -4.12 8.39
CA MET A 1 3.97 -3.36 8.14
C MET A 1 3.91 -2.20 9.12
N ARG A 2 3.85 -0.97 8.64
CA ARG A 2 3.67 0.24 9.46
C ARG A 2 2.34 0.87 9.04
N LEU A 3 1.43 1.04 10.00
CA LEU A 3 0.12 1.67 9.79
C LEU A 3 0.11 3.03 10.49
N GLN A 4 -0.43 4.03 9.81
CA GLN A 4 -0.58 5.39 10.32
C GLN A 4 -1.91 5.98 9.88
N MET A 5 -2.53 6.76 10.76
CA MET A 5 -3.71 7.55 10.42
C MET A 5 -3.26 8.94 9.97
N LEU A 6 -3.54 9.31 8.73
CA LEU A 6 -3.27 10.63 8.17
C LEU A 6 -4.58 11.26 7.70
N ASN A 7 -4.97 12.37 8.31
CA ASN A 7 -6.21 13.09 7.96
C ASN A 7 -7.47 12.19 7.92
N GLY A 8 -7.56 11.22 8.83
CA GLY A 8 -8.67 10.26 8.87
C GLY A 8 -8.55 9.08 7.91
N LEU A 9 -7.48 8.97 7.13
CA LEU A 9 -7.20 7.86 6.22
C LEU A 9 -6.20 6.88 6.84
N SER A 10 -6.46 5.58 6.70
CA SER A 10 -5.54 4.52 7.10
C SER A 10 -4.49 4.30 6.01
N ILE A 11 -3.29 4.83 6.24
CA ILE A 11 -2.17 4.74 5.30
C ILE A 11 -1.16 3.72 5.81
N VAL A 12 -0.66 2.87 4.93
CA VAL A 12 0.31 1.81 5.25
C VAL A 12 1.51 1.84 4.31
N THR A 13 2.64 1.32 4.81
CA THR A 13 3.74 0.86 3.95
C THR A 13 3.60 -0.64 3.72
N LEU A 14 3.62 -1.04 2.45
CA LEU A 14 3.41 -2.41 2.00
C LEU A 14 4.70 -2.95 1.37
N THR A 15 5.21 -4.05 1.89
CA THR A 15 6.36 -4.76 1.31
C THR A 15 5.84 -5.85 0.39
N MET A 16 6.21 -5.82 -0.88
CA MET A 16 5.82 -6.83 -1.87
C MET A 16 7.05 -7.55 -2.39
N THR A 17 6.96 -8.86 -2.48
CA THR A 17 8.03 -9.71 -3.03
C THR A 17 7.51 -10.44 -4.25
N PHE A 18 8.26 -10.37 -5.35
CA PHE A 18 8.00 -11.09 -6.59
C PHE A 18 9.30 -11.71 -7.11
N GLY A 19 9.38 -13.05 -7.07
CA GLY A 19 10.64 -13.76 -7.25
C GLY A 19 11.65 -13.35 -6.19
N GLU A 20 12.84 -12.92 -6.61
CA GLU A 20 13.90 -12.40 -5.72
C GLU A 20 13.83 -10.89 -5.51
N LYS A 21 12.87 -10.20 -6.14
CA LYS A 21 12.73 -8.74 -6.01
C LYS A 21 11.78 -8.41 -4.87
N THR A 22 12.22 -7.52 -4.00
CA THR A 22 11.38 -6.93 -2.95
C THR A 22 11.28 -5.44 -3.16
N ILE A 23 10.07 -4.90 -3.09
CA ILE A 23 9.80 -3.47 -3.17
C ILE A 23 8.98 -3.02 -1.96
N GLU A 24 9.27 -1.83 -1.46
CA GLU A 24 8.40 -1.14 -0.51
C GLU A 24 7.55 -0.12 -1.26
N VAL A 25 6.23 -0.27 -1.15
CA VAL A 25 5.25 0.70 -1.62
C VAL A 25 4.79 1.51 -0.41
N ASN A 26 5.13 2.79 -0.42
CA ASN A 26 4.74 3.73 0.62
C ASN A 26 3.40 4.37 0.27
N ASN A 27 2.73 4.92 1.28
CA ASN A 27 1.48 5.68 1.12
C ASN A 27 0.33 4.89 0.48
N VAL A 28 0.19 3.62 0.84
CA VAL A 28 -0.93 2.79 0.38
C VAL A 28 -2.15 3.06 1.26
N LEU A 29 -3.29 3.37 0.65
CA LEU A 29 -4.57 3.47 1.34
C LEU A 29 -5.11 2.07 1.65
N LEU A 30 -5.40 1.79 2.91
CA LEU A 30 -6.09 0.57 3.32
C LEU A 30 -7.60 0.81 3.24
N ASP A 31 -8.21 0.40 2.13
CA ASP A 31 -9.63 0.59 1.85
C ASP A 31 -10.40 -0.75 1.95
N THR A 32 -11.30 -0.87 2.93
CA THR A 32 -12.13 -2.06 3.14
C THR A 32 -13.35 -2.12 2.21
N GLY A 33 -13.70 -1.01 1.55
CA GLY A 33 -14.77 -0.94 0.56
C GLY A 33 -14.32 -1.32 -0.86
N CYS A 34 -13.01 -1.47 -1.09
CA CYS A 34 -12.47 -1.83 -2.39
C CYS A 34 -12.19 -3.33 -2.49
N ALA A 35 -12.78 -4.00 -3.48
CA ALA A 35 -12.60 -5.44 -3.69
C ALA A 35 -11.28 -5.81 -4.39
N ALA A 36 -10.53 -4.82 -4.88
CA ALA A 36 -9.30 -5.02 -5.64
C ALA A 36 -8.17 -4.16 -5.07
N ILE A 37 -6.93 -4.64 -5.19
CA ILE A 37 -5.75 -3.83 -4.95
C ILE A 37 -5.42 -3.10 -6.24
N ILE A 38 -5.49 -1.77 -6.20
CA ILE A 38 -5.25 -0.91 -7.36
C ILE A 38 -3.94 -0.17 -7.14
N PHE A 39 -3.00 -0.30 -8.08
CA PHE A 39 -1.80 0.51 -8.14
C PHE A 39 -1.97 1.54 -9.27
N THR A 40 -1.82 2.82 -8.95
CA THR A 40 -1.67 3.86 -9.97
C THR A 40 -0.25 3.82 -10.54
N GLN A 41 -0.02 4.37 -11.74
CA GLN A 41 1.25 4.25 -12.45
C GLN A 41 2.45 4.60 -11.54
N ILE A 42 3.32 3.62 -11.32
CA ILE A 42 4.58 3.75 -10.58
C ILE A 42 5.63 4.21 -11.60
N PHE A 43 5.64 5.50 -11.94
CA PHE A 43 6.72 6.15 -12.71
C PHE A 43 6.95 7.56 -12.18
#